data_AF-A0A7Y0SL43-F1
#
_entry.id   AF-A0A7Y0SL43-F1
#
_cell.length_a   1.000
_cell.length_b   1.000
_cell.length_c   1.000
_cell.angle_alpha   90.00
_cell.angle_beta   90.00
_cell.angle_gamma   90.00
#
_symmetry.space_group_name_H-M   'P 1'
#
loop_
_entity.id
_entity.type
_entity.pdbx_description
1 polymer ?
#
loop_
_entity_poly.entity_id
_entity_poly.type
_entity_poly.pdbx_seq_one_letter_code
_entity_poly.pdbx_strand_id
1 'polypeptide(L)'
;SDEQLLANSSDIEGDVSIDSVSYSGTDGVFQDNGDGTYCFSPNENFNGEVSLDVVVVDEDGATDSTTAGITVLEVNDPPIAGATSYSVNEDEVITISSEQLLANASDVEGEVAIDSVSYSGSDGIFTDNGDGTFSFAP
;
A
#
# COMPACT_ATOMS: atom_id res chain seq x y z
N SER A 1 -8.51 20.75 8.45
CA SER A 1 -8.52 22.22 8.48
C SER A 1 -8.11 22.71 9.85
N ASP A 2 -7.84 24.00 10.01
CA ASP A 2 -7.53 24.61 11.32
C ASP A 2 -8.58 24.28 12.38
N GLU A 3 -9.86 24.41 12.03
CA GLU A 3 -10.98 24.06 12.92
C GLU A 3 -10.87 22.63 13.47
N GLN A 4 -10.49 21.67 12.63
CA GLN A 4 -10.35 20.27 13.07
C GLN A 4 -9.11 20.07 13.95
N LEU A 5 -8.01 20.76 13.65
CA LEU A 5 -6.77 20.66 14.42
C LEU A 5 -6.88 21.35 15.78
N LEU A 6 -7.66 22.43 15.87
CA LEU A 6 -7.91 23.19 17.10
C LEU A 6 -9.07 22.63 17.93
N ALA A 7 -9.80 21.62 17.46
CA ALA A 7 -11.02 21.14 18.12
C ALA A 7 -10.83 20.70 19.59
N ASN A 8 -9.59 20.35 19.98
CA ASN A 8 -9.23 19.97 21.35
C ASN A 8 -8.22 20.93 21.99
N SER A 9 -7.99 22.09 21.37
CA SER A 9 -7.10 23.13 21.87
C SER A 9 -7.91 24.23 22.54
N SER A 10 -7.43 24.73 23.66
CA SER A 10 -8.06 25.82 24.39
C SER A 10 -7.01 26.58 25.17
N ASP A 11 -7.23 27.88 25.32
CA ASP A 11 -6.54 28.70 26.30
C ASP A 11 -7.56 29.23 27.33
N ILE A 12 -7.12 29.38 28.58
CA ILE A 12 -7.99 29.84 29.67
C ILE A 12 -8.06 31.37 29.71
N GLU A 13 -7.01 32.04 29.19
CA GLU A 13 -6.94 33.49 29.08
C GLU A 13 -7.56 34.04 27.78
N GLY A 14 -7.57 33.28 26.68
CA GLY A 14 -8.09 33.74 25.41
C GLY A 14 -8.30 32.66 24.33
N ASP A 15 -8.17 33.09 23.07
CA ASP A 15 -8.32 32.25 21.88
C ASP A 15 -6.98 31.60 21.48
N VAL A 16 -7.07 30.48 20.75
CA VAL A 16 -5.92 29.76 20.19
C VAL A 16 -5.97 29.76 18.66
N SER A 17 -4.81 29.71 18.02
CA SER A 17 -4.65 29.59 16.57
C SER A 17 -3.54 28.59 16.20
N ILE A 18 -3.47 28.19 14.93
CA ILE A 18 -2.39 27.35 14.43
C ILE A 18 -1.17 28.24 14.11
N ASP A 19 -0.02 27.93 14.69
CA ASP A 19 1.27 28.53 14.32
C ASP A 19 1.90 27.80 13.14
N SER A 20 1.95 26.47 13.21
CA SER A 20 2.50 25.65 12.13
C SER A 20 1.96 24.22 12.14
N VAL A 21 1.92 23.63 10.94
CA VAL A 21 1.68 22.20 10.74
C VAL A 21 2.78 21.68 9.83
N SER A 22 3.37 20.56 10.20
CA SER A 22 4.44 19.96 9.41
C SER A 22 4.36 18.44 9.38
N TYR A 23 4.97 17.86 8.35
CA TYR A 23 5.15 16.44 8.20
C TYR A 23 6.61 16.17 7.84
N SER A 24 7.27 15.35 8.64
CA SER A 24 8.69 15.01 8.49
C SER A 24 8.92 13.62 7.89
N GLY A 25 7.85 12.86 7.65
CA GLY A 25 7.93 11.52 7.08
C GLY A 25 8.13 11.51 5.57
N THR A 26 8.16 10.30 5.01
CA THR A 26 8.45 10.05 3.59
C THR A 26 7.30 9.39 2.84
N ASP A 27 6.19 9.11 3.51
CA ASP A 27 5.09 8.27 2.99
C ASP A 27 4.09 9.04 2.11
N GLY A 28 4.38 10.31 1.86
CA GLY A 28 3.58 11.17 1.00
C GLY A 28 4.11 12.60 0.98
N VAL A 29 3.33 13.46 0.34
CA VAL A 29 3.59 14.89 0.24
C VAL A 29 2.55 15.64 1.06
N PHE A 30 3.02 16.40 2.03
CA PHE A 30 2.21 17.34 2.79
C PHE A 30 2.27 18.74 2.17
N GLN A 31 1.12 19.40 2.11
CA GLN A 31 0.94 20.75 1.60
C GLN A 31 0.02 21.52 2.55
N ASP A 32 0.53 22.60 3.11
CA ASP A 32 -0.30 23.68 3.65
C ASP A 32 -0.77 24.55 2.47
N ASN A 33 -2.08 24.76 2.36
CA ASN A 33 -2.70 25.53 1.28
C ASN A 33 -2.75 27.04 1.58
N GLY A 34 -2.45 27.45 2.82
CA GLY A 34 -2.42 28.85 3.25
C GLY A 34 -3.80 29.50 3.46
N ASP A 35 -4.87 28.71 3.39
CA ASP A 35 -6.27 29.14 3.64
C ASP A 35 -6.90 28.44 4.86
N GLY A 36 -6.06 27.86 5.73
CA GLY A 36 -6.48 27.06 6.88
C GLY A 36 -6.89 25.62 6.52
N THR A 37 -6.57 25.18 5.29
CA THR A 37 -6.73 23.80 4.85
C THR A 37 -5.39 23.15 4.55
N TYR A 38 -5.33 21.83 4.71
CA TYR A 38 -4.13 21.02 4.57
C TYR A 38 -4.43 19.85 3.65
N CYS A 39 -3.49 19.53 2.77
CA CYS A 39 -3.54 18.40 1.88
C CYS A 39 -2.40 17.44 2.20
N PHE A 40 -2.72 16.15 2.34
CA PHE A 40 -1.74 15.08 2.36
C PHE A 40 -2.01 14.17 1.16
N SER A 41 -1.00 14.01 0.30
CA SER A 41 -1.04 13.10 -0.85
C SER A 41 -0.14 11.90 -0.56
N PRO A 42 -0.69 10.74 -0.16
CA PRO A 42 0.11 9.54 0.08
C PRO A 42 0.91 9.13 -1.17
N ASN A 43 2.05 8.47 -0.98
CA ASN A 43 2.75 7.81 -2.05
C ASN A 43 1.87 6.70 -2.67
N GLU A 44 2.13 6.38 -3.94
CA GLU A 44 1.52 5.21 -4.57
C GLU A 44 1.78 3.96 -3.72
N ASN A 45 0.74 3.14 -3.54
CA ASN A 45 0.77 1.89 -2.79
C ASN A 45 1.08 2.03 -1.29
N PHE A 46 1.01 3.24 -0.72
CA PHE A 46 1.10 3.43 0.72
C PHE A 46 -0.28 3.36 1.38
N ASN A 47 -0.39 2.49 2.38
CA ASN A 47 -1.47 2.40 3.35
C ASN A 47 -0.86 2.37 4.76
N GLY A 48 -1.50 3.03 5.73
CA GLY A 48 -1.00 3.09 7.10
C GLY A 48 -1.29 4.40 7.82
N GLU A 49 -0.64 4.57 8.97
CA GLU A 49 -0.81 5.74 9.83
C GLU A 49 0.22 6.83 9.51
N VAL A 50 -0.26 8.07 9.44
CA VAL A 50 0.54 9.28 9.23
C VAL A 50 0.28 10.22 10.41
N SER A 51 1.34 10.84 10.94
CA SER A 51 1.24 11.82 12.03
C SER A 51 1.77 13.16 11.55
N LEU A 52 0.96 14.21 11.67
CA LEU A 52 1.37 15.59 11.46
C LEU A 52 1.76 16.20 12.81
N ASP A 53 2.86 16.95 12.83
CA ASP A 53 3.26 17.77 13.97
C ASP A 53 2.53 19.12 13.88
N VAL A 54 1.87 19.51 14.97
CA VAL A 54 1.05 20.73 15.04
C VAL A 54 1.54 21.60 16.19
N VAL A 55 1.79 22.86 15.91
CA VAL A 55 2.08 23.89 16.92
C VAL A 55 0.90 24.85 16.99
N VAL A 56 0.36 25.02 18.19
CA VAL A 56 -0.68 26.00 18.48
C VAL A 56 -0.08 27.20 19.20
N VAL A 57 -0.69 28.37 19.05
CA VAL A 57 -0.25 29.63 19.66
C VAL A 57 -1.44 30.40 20.23
N ASP A 58 -1.27 30.98 21.40
CA ASP A 58 -2.23 31.90 22.03
C ASP A 58 -2.07 33.34 21.49
N GLU A 59 -2.95 34.24 21.93
CA GLU A 59 -2.90 35.66 21.51
C GLU A 59 -1.67 36.43 22.03
N ASP A 60 -1.02 35.92 23.07
CA ASP A 60 0.19 36.49 23.68
C ASP A 60 1.50 35.93 23.07
N GLY A 61 1.39 34.95 22.17
CA GLY A 61 2.49 34.32 21.45
C GLY A 61 3.13 33.12 22.16
N ALA A 62 2.54 32.59 23.25
CA ALA A 62 2.98 31.34 23.84
C ALA A 62 2.53 30.16 22.97
N THR A 63 3.38 29.13 22.87
CA THR A 63 3.16 27.99 21.98
C THR A 63 3.10 26.67 22.73
N ASP A 64 2.35 25.72 22.19
CA ASP A 64 2.37 24.33 22.62
C ASP A 64 2.32 23.39 21.40
N SER A 65 2.75 22.13 21.58
CA SER A 65 2.87 21.16 20.49
C SER A 65 1.99 19.94 20.71
N THR A 66 1.37 19.47 19.63
CA THR A 66 0.53 18.27 19.59
C THR A 66 0.70 17.55 18.25
N THR A 67 -0.02 16.45 18.06
CA THR A 67 -0.03 15.73 16.79
C THR A 67 -1.45 15.53 16.26
N ALA A 68 -1.55 15.40 14.94
CA ALA A 68 -2.78 15.01 14.26
C ALA A 68 -2.54 13.72 13.45
N GLY A 69 -3.26 12.66 13.81
CA GLY A 69 -3.20 11.37 13.12
C GLY A 69 -4.10 11.32 11.88
N ILE A 70 -3.60 10.68 10.82
CA ILE A 70 -4.30 10.40 9.58
C ILE A 70 -4.13 8.90 9.28
N THR A 71 -5.24 8.19 9.09
CA THR A 71 -5.24 6.80 8.60
C THR A 71 -5.43 6.79 7.09
N VAL A 72 -4.44 6.29 6.36
CA VAL A 72 -4.53 6.00 4.92
C VAL A 72 -5.01 4.57 4.74
N LEU A 73 -6.21 4.42 4.18
CA LEU A 73 -6.79 3.11 3.89
C LEU A 73 -6.22 2.56 2.58
N GLU A 74 -6.04 1.24 2.54
CA GLU A 74 -5.69 0.55 1.31
C GLU A 74 -6.81 0.60 0.28
N VAL A 75 -6.41 0.60 -0.99
CA VAL A 75 -7.30 0.40 -2.13
C VAL A 75 -6.80 -0.85 -2.83
N ASN A 76 -7.65 -1.87 -2.95
CA ASN A 76 -7.25 -3.14 -3.54
C ASN A 76 -6.82 -2.98 -5.01
N ASP A 77 -5.54 -3.24 -5.29
CA ASP A 77 -4.99 -3.33 -6.62
C ASP A 77 -5.18 -4.74 -7.22
N PRO A 78 -5.21 -4.87 -8.56
CA PRO A 78 -5.18 -6.17 -9.20
C PRO A 78 -3.80 -6.84 -9.07
N PRO A 79 -3.74 -8.18 -9.01
CA PRO A 79 -2.48 -8.88 -9.02
C PRO A 79 -1.74 -8.69 -10.36
N ILE A 80 -0.43 -8.60 -10.28
CA ILE A 80 0.48 -8.52 -11.42
C ILE A 80 1.06 -9.90 -11.66
N ALA A 81 0.76 -10.50 -12.82
CA ALA A 81 1.34 -11.77 -13.22
C ALA A 81 2.75 -11.58 -13.77
N GLY A 82 3.69 -12.44 -13.38
CA GLY A 82 5.02 -12.52 -13.97
C GLY A 82 5.21 -13.81 -14.76
N ALA A 83 5.88 -13.71 -15.90
CA ALA A 83 6.16 -14.87 -16.74
C ALA A 83 7.16 -15.82 -16.06
N THR A 84 6.93 -17.11 -16.21
CA THR A 84 7.83 -18.18 -15.80
C THR A 84 8.16 -19.05 -17.02
N SER A 85 9.34 -19.65 -17.04
CA SER A 85 9.76 -20.55 -18.11
C SER A 85 10.45 -21.77 -17.52
N TYR A 86 10.10 -22.94 -18.05
CA TYR A 86 10.71 -24.21 -17.66
C TYR A 86 11.08 -25.00 -18.90
N SER A 87 12.05 -25.89 -18.75
CA SER A 87 12.50 -26.78 -19.80
C SER A 87 12.54 -28.21 -19.26
N VAL A 88 12.22 -29.15 -20.14
CA VAL A 88 12.29 -30.59 -19.88
C VAL A 88 12.90 -31.25 -21.11
N ASN A 89 13.62 -32.35 -20.93
CA ASN A 89 14.11 -33.12 -22.07
C ASN A 89 12.94 -33.83 -22.76
N GLU A 90 13.13 -34.18 -24.04
CA GLU A 90 12.25 -35.16 -24.69
C GLU A 90 12.21 -36.46 -23.87
N ASP A 91 11.05 -37.10 -23.82
CA ASP A 91 10.78 -38.33 -23.05
C ASP A 91 10.84 -38.20 -21.50
N GLU A 92 10.92 -36.98 -20.96
CA GLU A 92 10.85 -36.73 -19.52
C GLU A 92 9.58 -35.96 -19.13
N VAL A 93 9.15 -36.12 -17.87
CA VAL A 93 8.02 -35.38 -17.29
C VAL A 93 8.56 -34.28 -16.39
N ILE A 94 8.08 -33.07 -16.56
CA ILE A 94 8.30 -31.98 -15.61
C ILE A 94 7.09 -31.84 -14.69
N THR A 95 7.34 -31.63 -13.40
CA THR A 95 6.34 -31.23 -12.42
C THR A 95 6.64 -29.82 -11.96
N ILE A 96 5.65 -28.95 -12.05
CA ILE A 96 5.72 -27.53 -11.73
C ILE A 96 4.73 -27.27 -10.59
N SER A 97 5.21 -26.70 -9.48
CA SER A 97 4.34 -26.36 -8.35
C SER A 97 3.64 -25.02 -8.54
N SER A 98 2.57 -24.78 -7.76
CA SER A 98 1.89 -23.49 -7.73
C SER A 98 2.84 -22.36 -7.31
N GLU A 99 3.74 -22.61 -6.35
CA GLU A 99 4.75 -21.64 -5.94
C GLU A 99 5.72 -21.32 -7.08
N GLN A 100 6.09 -22.32 -7.89
CA GLN A 100 6.92 -22.09 -9.06
C GLN A 100 6.20 -21.20 -10.09
N LEU A 101 4.92 -21.47 -10.37
CA LEU A 101 4.11 -20.65 -11.29
C LEU A 101 3.88 -19.22 -10.78
N LEU A 102 3.82 -19.05 -9.45
CA LEU A 102 3.66 -17.75 -8.80
C LEU A 102 4.99 -17.02 -8.54
N ALA A 103 6.14 -17.61 -8.87
CA ALA A 103 7.46 -17.09 -8.47
C ALA A 103 7.76 -15.65 -8.91
N ASN A 104 7.05 -15.16 -9.94
CA ASN A 104 7.17 -13.78 -10.44
C ASN A 104 5.85 -12.99 -10.37
N ALA A 105 4.81 -13.55 -9.74
CA ALA A 105 3.55 -12.85 -9.51
C ALA A 105 3.62 -12.04 -8.21
N SER A 106 2.96 -10.89 -8.18
CA SER A 106 2.91 -10.00 -7.02
C SER A 106 1.56 -9.31 -6.92
N ASP A 107 1.18 -8.94 -5.70
CA ASP A 107 0.03 -8.10 -5.42
C ASP A 107 0.46 -7.06 -4.38
N VAL A 108 -0.09 -5.85 -4.46
CA VAL A 108 0.39 -4.72 -3.65
C VAL A 108 -0.06 -4.88 -2.19
N GLU A 109 -1.30 -5.31 -1.97
CA GLU A 109 -1.90 -5.43 -0.63
C GLU A 109 -1.77 -6.83 -0.04
N GLY A 110 -1.48 -7.85 -0.85
CA GLY A 110 -1.49 -9.21 -0.31
C GLY A 110 -0.89 -10.30 -1.17
N GLU A 111 -1.45 -11.48 -0.98
CA GLU A 111 -0.98 -12.73 -1.58
C GLU A 111 -1.64 -12.97 -2.93
N VAL A 112 -0.89 -13.58 -3.83
CA VAL A 112 -1.36 -14.00 -5.15
C VAL A 112 -1.82 -15.45 -5.13
N ALA A 113 -2.83 -15.77 -5.93
CA ALA A 113 -3.31 -17.13 -6.11
C ALA A 113 -3.52 -17.46 -7.59
N ILE A 114 -3.39 -18.74 -7.93
CA ILE A 114 -3.70 -19.23 -9.26
C ILE A 114 -5.21 -19.37 -9.39
N ASP A 115 -5.79 -18.72 -10.40
CA ASP A 115 -7.18 -18.94 -10.80
C ASP A 115 -7.31 -20.20 -11.68
N SER A 116 -6.47 -20.30 -12.71
CA SER A 116 -6.46 -21.43 -13.63
C SER A 116 -5.11 -21.62 -14.30
N VAL A 117 -4.80 -22.88 -14.63
CA VAL A 117 -3.64 -23.25 -15.48
C VAL A 117 -4.18 -24.08 -16.63
N SER A 118 -3.78 -23.74 -17.84
CA SER A 118 -4.22 -24.47 -19.03
C SER A 118 -3.09 -24.61 -20.04
N TYR A 119 -3.15 -25.70 -20.80
CA TYR A 119 -2.29 -25.96 -21.94
C TYR A 119 -3.17 -26.27 -23.15
N SER A 120 -2.97 -25.52 -24.23
CA SER A 120 -3.75 -25.64 -25.47
C SER A 120 -2.93 -26.18 -26.64
N GLY A 121 -1.68 -26.55 -26.41
CA GLY A 121 -0.79 -27.11 -27.43
C GLY A 121 -1.09 -28.59 -27.73
N SER A 122 -0.42 -29.11 -28.74
CA SER A 122 -0.50 -30.52 -29.18
C SER A 122 0.76 -31.32 -28.90
N ASP A 123 1.80 -30.68 -28.37
CA ASP A 123 3.16 -31.21 -28.27
C ASP A 123 3.37 -31.92 -26.92
N GLY A 124 2.31 -32.48 -26.34
CA GLY A 124 2.40 -33.14 -25.05
C GLY A 124 1.08 -33.31 -24.33
N ILE A 125 1.17 -33.88 -23.13
CA ILE A 125 0.07 -34.10 -22.20
C ILE A 125 0.29 -33.23 -20.96
N PHE A 126 -0.68 -32.38 -20.68
CA PHE A 126 -0.74 -31.57 -19.46
C PHE A 126 -1.70 -32.19 -18.46
N THR A 127 -1.28 -32.33 -17.21
CA THR A 127 -2.07 -32.89 -16.10
C THR A 127 -2.06 -31.93 -14.92
N ASP A 128 -3.24 -31.59 -14.41
CA ASP A 128 -3.40 -31.04 -13.06
C ASP A 128 -3.46 -32.24 -12.08
N ASN A 129 -2.51 -32.30 -11.15
CA ASN A 129 -2.39 -33.41 -10.21
C ASN A 129 -3.35 -33.28 -9.00
N GLY A 130 -4.02 -32.12 -8.84
CA GLY A 130 -4.97 -31.87 -7.76
C GLY A 130 -4.35 -31.65 -6.38
N ASP A 131 -3.02 -31.54 -6.30
CA ASP A 131 -2.25 -31.31 -5.08
C ASP A 131 -1.49 -29.97 -5.11
N GLY A 132 -1.85 -29.08 -6.05
CA GLY A 132 -1.16 -27.81 -6.27
C GLY A 132 0.05 -27.94 -7.20
N THR A 133 0.25 -29.11 -7.84
CA THR A 133 1.27 -29.30 -8.88
C THR A 133 0.66 -29.64 -10.23
N PHE A 134 1.39 -29.28 -11.28
CA PHE A 134 1.03 -29.50 -12.67
C PHE A 134 2.15 -30.27 -13.37
N SER A 135 1.80 -31.29 -14.12
CA SER A 135 2.76 -32.10 -14.87
C SER A 135 2.61 -31.91 -16.37
N PHE A 136 3.74 -31.85 -17.08
CA PHE A 136 3.81 -31.81 -18.52
C PHE A 136 4.78 -32.87 -19.04
N ALA A 137 4.34 -33.65 -20.03
CA ALA A 137 5.16 -34.60 -20.76
C ALA A 137 5.05 -34.28 -22.26
N PRO A 138 6.16 -33.98 -22.96
CA PRO A 138 6.13 -33.67 -24.39
C PRO A 138 5.77 -34.89 -25.26
#